data_AF-A0A4Y2GVJ8-F1
#
_entry.id   AF-A0A4Y2GVJ8-F1
#
_cell.length_a   1.000
_cell.length_b   1.000
_cell.length_c   1.000
_cell.angle_alpha   90.00
_cell.angle_beta   90.00
_cell.angle_gamma   90.00
#
_symmetry.space_group_name_H-M   'P 1'
#
loop_
_entity.id
_entity.type
_entity.pdbx_description
1 polymer ?
#
loop_
_entity_poly.entity_id
_entity_poly.type
_entity_poly.pdbx_seq_one_letter_code
_entity_poly.pdbx_strand_id
1 'polypeptide(L)'
;MGLEITSEDTVIDTCKKIKNSPYYEEEFAKGQLDVISQEREAEAEIARAELAREEREAKLARKERETERAYELEKLKIASAAETVSLNSTRSEGSRNRREIKHLMQKFDSQNTEISLYLTLFERQARAAGIEEEEWVSQLISLLPLDLAQIIIKESEEQMREYTNVKKGLLDRFKMRPETFRTKFTQHQRKQGALWKDLVFELQNYFDGWIEGLNVRDFKRLKELMIADQLKRRVPNEVKDHFLDE
;
A
#
# COMPACT_ATOMS: atom_id res chain seq x y z
N MET A 1 -26.26 24.88 -6.29
CA MET A 1 -26.28 25.40 -4.92
C MET A 1 -26.02 24.22 -3.99
N GLY A 2 -24.90 24.25 -3.26
CA GLY A 2 -24.56 23.19 -2.30
C GLY A 2 -25.30 23.36 -0.98
N LEU A 3 -25.34 22.31 -0.16
CA LEU A 3 -25.77 22.40 1.23
C LEU A 3 -24.74 23.24 2.01
N GLU A 4 -25.18 24.35 2.61
CA GLU A 4 -24.34 25.13 3.51
C GLU A 4 -24.21 24.40 4.85
N ILE A 5 -23.08 23.68 4.97
CA ILE A 5 -22.62 23.11 6.23
C ILE A 5 -21.62 24.10 6.83
N THR A 6 -21.92 24.58 8.04
CA THR A 6 -21.07 25.52 8.77
C THR A 6 -20.25 24.78 9.81
N SER A 7 -19.19 25.42 10.32
CA SER A 7 -18.38 24.88 11.42
C SER A 7 -19.14 24.72 12.74
N GLU A 8 -20.33 25.32 12.84
CA GLU A 8 -21.20 25.25 14.02
C GLU A 8 -22.19 24.07 13.97
N ASP A 9 -22.36 23.44 12.81
CA ASP A 9 -23.28 22.31 12.67
C ASP A 9 -22.77 21.08 13.43
N THR A 10 -23.58 20.57 14.36
CA THR A 10 -23.30 19.27 14.96
C THR A 10 -23.49 18.15 13.93
N VAL A 11 -23.06 16.93 14.26
CA VAL A 11 -23.32 15.75 13.41
C VAL A 11 -24.82 15.58 13.16
N ILE A 12 -25.64 15.84 14.18
CA ILE A 12 -27.10 15.74 14.08
C ILE A 12 -27.64 16.81 13.12
N ASP A 13 -27.13 18.03 13.20
CA ASP A 13 -27.57 19.15 12.34
C ASP A 13 -27.16 18.93 10.89
N THR A 14 -25.93 18.44 10.69
CA THR A 14 -25.43 18.04 9.37
C THR A 14 -26.26 16.92 8.77
N CYS A 15 -26.57 15.87 9.56
CA CYS A 15 -27.43 14.78 9.11
C CYS A 15 -28.84 15.27 8.77
N LYS A 16 -29.41 16.18 9.55
CA LYS A 16 -30.72 16.80 9.24
C LYS A 16 -30.66 17.61 7.94
N LYS A 17 -29.62 18.42 7.75
CA LYS A 17 -29.42 19.21 6.52
C LYS A 17 -29.27 18.32 5.28
N ILE A 18 -28.51 17.23 5.39
CA ILE A 18 -28.36 16.24 4.31
C ILE A 18 -29.71 15.58 4.01
N LYS A 19 -30.42 15.06 5.02
CA LYS A 19 -31.71 14.39 4.83
C LYS A 19 -32.80 15.29 4.27
N ASN A 20 -32.75 16.58 4.59
CA ASN A 20 -33.70 17.58 4.10
C ASN A 20 -33.28 18.18 2.75
N SER A 21 -32.16 17.76 2.17
CA SER A 21 -31.72 18.21 0.86
C SER A 21 -32.63 17.68 -0.24
N PRO A 22 -33.04 18.51 -1.21
CA PRO A 22 -33.82 18.04 -2.36
C PRO A 22 -33.03 17.09 -3.28
N TYR A 23 -31.73 16.95 -3.05
CA TYR A 23 -30.83 16.05 -3.79
C TYR A 23 -30.43 14.81 -2.99
N TYR A 24 -30.97 14.62 -1.79
CA TYR A 24 -30.71 13.41 -1.01
C TYR A 24 -31.70 12.31 -1.40
N GLU A 25 -31.16 11.24 -1.97
CA GLU A 25 -31.93 10.05 -2.33
C GLU A 25 -31.65 8.95 -1.29
N GLU A 26 -32.59 8.77 -0.37
CA GLU A 26 -32.43 7.84 0.76
C GLU A 26 -32.18 6.39 0.32
N GLU A 27 -32.96 5.92 -0.66
CA GLU A 27 -32.84 4.54 -1.18
C GLU A 27 -31.53 4.32 -1.92
N PHE A 28 -31.03 5.33 -2.64
CA PHE A 28 -29.71 5.27 -3.27
C PHE A 28 -28.60 5.23 -2.22
N ALA A 29 -28.67 6.10 -1.20
CA ALA A 29 -27.69 6.14 -0.12
C ALA A 29 -27.65 4.83 0.68
N LYS A 30 -28.81 4.23 0.98
CA LYS A 30 -28.89 2.89 1.60
C LYS A 30 -28.32 1.82 0.70
N GLY A 31 -28.67 1.81 -0.59
CA GLY A 31 -28.14 0.85 -1.55
C GLY A 31 -26.60 0.88 -1.65
N GLN A 32 -26.00 2.07 -1.60
CA GLN A 32 -24.54 2.20 -1.57
C GLN A 32 -23.92 1.62 -0.28
N LEU A 33 -24.55 1.85 0.87
CA LEU A 33 -24.09 1.27 2.14
C LEU A 33 -24.21 -0.26 2.17
N ASP A 34 -25.27 -0.80 1.57
CA ASP A 34 -25.46 -2.25 1.46
C ASP A 34 -24.41 -2.89 0.55
N VAL A 35 -24.09 -2.28 -0.58
CA VAL A 35 -23.00 -2.73 -1.47
C VAL A 35 -21.67 -2.74 -0.73
N ILE A 36 -21.33 -1.65 -0.02
CA ILE A 36 -20.10 -1.58 0.78
C ILE A 36 -20.10 -2.65 1.88
N SER A 37 -21.23 -2.90 2.53
CA SER A 37 -21.33 -3.94 3.55
C SER A 37 -21.10 -5.34 2.97
N GLN A 38 -21.70 -5.63 1.81
CA GLN A 38 -21.57 -6.92 1.12
C GLN A 38 -20.14 -7.14 0.62
N GLU A 39 -19.49 -6.11 0.06
CA GLU A 39 -18.09 -6.20 -0.38
C GLU A 39 -17.15 -6.51 0.79
N ARG A 40 -17.35 -5.85 1.94
CA ARG A 40 -16.53 -6.10 3.14
C ARG A 40 -16.75 -7.49 3.72
N GLU A 41 -17.97 -8.01 3.64
CA GLU A 41 -18.27 -9.38 4.08
C GLU A 41 -17.63 -10.41 3.15
N ALA A 42 -17.70 -10.20 1.84
CA ALA A 42 -17.06 -11.05 0.83
C ALA A 42 -15.53 -11.04 0.97
N GLU A 43 -14.91 -9.87 1.16
CA GLU A 43 -13.47 -9.73 1.37
C GLU A 43 -13.03 -10.45 2.66
N ALA A 44 -13.80 -10.31 3.75
CA ALA A 44 -13.53 -11.03 4.99
C ALA A 44 -13.69 -12.56 4.82
N GLU A 45 -14.62 -13.02 3.99
CA GLU A 45 -14.79 -14.44 3.69
C GLU A 45 -13.63 -14.99 2.87
N ILE A 46 -13.15 -14.24 1.85
CA ILE A 46 -11.97 -14.59 1.07
C ILE A 46 -10.74 -14.69 1.99
N ALA A 47 -10.51 -13.69 2.85
CA ALA A 47 -9.39 -13.70 3.79
C ALA A 47 -9.45 -14.90 4.76
N ARG A 48 -10.65 -15.25 5.26
CA ARG A 48 -10.85 -16.44 6.10
C ARG A 48 -10.57 -17.73 5.33
N ALA A 49 -10.96 -17.82 4.06
CA ALA A 49 -10.73 -18.98 3.22
C ALA A 49 -9.26 -19.17 2.87
N GLU A 50 -8.52 -18.08 2.59
CA GLU A 50 -7.08 -18.10 2.34
C GLU A 50 -6.31 -18.58 3.58
N LEU A 51 -6.62 -18.02 4.75
CA LEU A 51 -6.00 -18.43 6.01
C LEU A 51 -6.27 -19.92 6.32
N ALA A 52 -7.49 -20.39 6.09
CA ALA A 52 -7.83 -21.80 6.26
C ALA A 52 -7.12 -22.72 5.25
N ARG A 53 -6.84 -22.23 4.03
CA ARG A 53 -6.08 -22.97 3.01
C ARG A 53 -4.61 -23.05 3.39
N GLU A 54 -4.01 -21.94 3.82
CA GLU A 54 -2.63 -21.88 4.27
C GLU A 54 -2.41 -22.80 5.48
N GLU A 55 -3.35 -22.81 6.42
CA GLU A 55 -3.28 -23.70 7.59
C GLU A 55 -3.36 -25.19 7.20
N ARG A 56 -4.18 -25.53 6.19
CA ARG A 56 -4.25 -26.90 5.62
C ARG A 56 -2.97 -27.28 4.90
N GLU A 57 -2.39 -26.39 4.10
CA GLU A 57 -1.12 -26.60 3.39
C GLU A 57 0.03 -26.74 4.40
N ALA A 58 0.09 -25.90 5.43
CA ALA A 58 1.07 -26.00 6.52
C ALA A 58 0.94 -27.32 7.29
N LYS A 59 -0.29 -27.77 7.56
CA LYS A 59 -0.54 -29.06 8.21
C LYS A 59 -0.10 -30.24 7.33
N LEU A 60 -0.34 -30.17 6.02
CA LEU A 60 0.13 -31.19 5.08
C LEU A 60 1.66 -31.20 5.01
N ALA A 61 2.29 -30.04 4.84
CA ALA A 61 3.74 -29.92 4.82
C ALA A 61 4.41 -30.37 6.13
N ARG A 62 3.76 -30.15 7.28
CA ARG A 62 4.23 -30.70 8.56
C ARG A 62 4.15 -32.23 8.56
N LYS A 63 3.04 -32.80 8.08
CA LYS A 63 2.86 -34.24 7.97
C LYS A 63 3.89 -34.85 7.00
N GLU A 64 4.13 -34.21 5.86
CA GLU A 64 5.17 -34.63 4.91
C GLU A 64 6.56 -34.60 5.53
N ARG A 65 6.94 -33.52 6.22
CA ARG A 65 8.21 -33.47 6.97
C ARG A 65 8.30 -34.52 8.06
N GLU A 66 7.21 -34.83 8.76
CA GLU A 66 7.17 -35.90 9.76
C GLU A 66 7.34 -37.27 9.09
N THR A 67 6.71 -37.52 7.94
CA THR A 67 6.90 -38.76 7.17
C THR A 67 8.29 -38.87 6.56
N GLU A 68 8.87 -37.77 6.08
CA GLU A 68 10.22 -37.69 5.54
C GLU A 68 11.23 -37.94 6.65
N ARG A 69 11.07 -37.31 7.83
CA ARG A 69 11.89 -37.60 9.01
C ARG A 69 11.77 -39.05 9.47
N ALA A 70 10.58 -39.65 9.43
CA ALA A 70 10.40 -41.05 9.77
C ALA A 70 11.12 -41.96 8.77
N TYR A 71 10.99 -41.66 7.48
CA TYR A 71 11.69 -42.37 6.41
C TYR A 71 13.22 -42.19 6.49
N GLU A 72 13.71 -40.99 6.81
CA GLU A 72 15.12 -40.72 7.06
C GLU A 72 15.62 -41.49 8.28
N LEU A 73 14.85 -41.55 9.38
CA LEU A 73 15.20 -42.32 10.57
C LEU A 73 15.31 -43.82 10.23
N GLU A 74 14.42 -44.33 9.39
CA GLU A 74 14.44 -45.72 8.92
C GLU A 74 15.60 -45.98 7.96
N LYS A 75 15.89 -45.04 7.05
CA LYS A 75 17.06 -45.07 6.19
C LYS A 75 18.36 -44.98 6.99
N LEU A 76 18.42 -44.19 8.06
CA LEU A 76 19.56 -44.09 8.99
C LEU A 76 19.74 -45.38 9.81
N LYS A 77 18.65 -46.06 10.20
CA LYS A 77 18.74 -47.40 10.82
C LYS A 77 19.33 -48.44 9.86
N ILE A 78 19.07 -48.30 8.55
CA ILE A 78 19.62 -49.17 7.50
C ILE A 78 21.06 -48.73 7.13
N ALA A 79 21.33 -47.42 7.07
CA ALA A 79 22.61 -46.84 6.71
C ALA A 79 23.63 -46.88 7.86
N SER A 80 23.22 -46.99 9.12
CA SER A 80 24.12 -47.34 10.22
C SER A 80 24.72 -48.74 10.09
N ALA A 81 24.26 -49.54 9.11
CA ALA A 81 24.88 -50.79 8.68
C ALA A 81 25.77 -50.64 7.43
N ALA A 82 25.87 -49.45 6.82
CA ALA A 82 26.67 -49.23 5.61
C ALA A 82 27.13 -47.76 5.53
N GLU A 83 28.33 -47.50 6.04
CA GLU A 83 28.98 -46.20 5.93
C GLU A 83 29.74 -46.09 4.59
N THR A 84 29.62 -44.96 3.88
CA THR A 84 30.72 -44.10 3.39
C THR A 84 30.29 -43.09 2.29
N VAL A 85 30.52 -41.80 2.61
CA VAL A 85 31.27 -40.77 1.84
C VAL A 85 30.74 -40.21 0.49
N SER A 86 30.37 -38.91 0.56
CA SER A 86 30.87 -37.74 -0.23
C SER A 86 30.16 -37.20 -1.50
N LEU A 87 29.63 -35.98 -1.30
CA LEU A 87 29.81 -34.67 -1.97
C LEU A 87 29.75 -34.45 -3.51
N ASN A 88 29.06 -33.34 -3.79
CA ASN A 88 29.16 -32.35 -4.88
C ASN A 88 28.44 -32.66 -6.21
N SER A 89 27.54 -31.78 -6.65
CA SER A 89 27.92 -30.57 -7.41
C SER A 89 26.69 -29.84 -8.01
N THR A 90 26.80 -28.51 -7.97
CA THR A 90 26.25 -27.44 -8.82
C THR A 90 25.14 -27.72 -9.85
N ARG A 91 24.12 -26.84 -9.86
CA ARG A 91 23.34 -26.49 -11.05
C ARG A 91 22.89 -25.03 -10.92
N SER A 92 23.67 -24.12 -11.52
CA SER A 92 23.41 -23.50 -12.82
C SER A 92 22.18 -22.59 -12.79
N GLU A 93 22.50 -21.30 -12.86
CA GLU A 93 21.64 -20.13 -12.95
C GLU A 93 20.52 -20.34 -13.98
N GLY A 94 19.29 -20.30 -13.49
CA GLY A 94 18.12 -20.15 -14.35
C GLY A 94 18.06 -18.72 -14.86
N SER A 95 18.53 -18.48 -16.08
CA SER A 95 18.12 -17.34 -16.88
C SER A 95 16.60 -17.38 -17.07
N ARG A 96 15.86 -16.85 -16.09
CA ARG A 96 14.47 -16.46 -16.28
C ARG A 96 14.50 -15.19 -17.11
N ASN A 97 13.76 -15.17 -18.22
CA ASN A 97 13.51 -13.99 -19.02
C ASN A 97 12.97 -12.85 -18.13
N ARG A 98 13.87 -12.08 -17.51
CA ARG A 98 13.53 -11.03 -16.56
C ARG A 98 12.94 -9.88 -17.36
N ARG A 99 11.63 -9.66 -17.23
CA ARG A 99 10.95 -8.53 -17.88
C ARG A 99 11.51 -7.26 -17.27
N GLU A 100 12.28 -6.50 -18.06
CA GLU A 100 12.81 -5.22 -17.62
C GLU A 100 11.69 -4.18 -17.52
N ILE A 101 11.58 -3.48 -16.39
CA ILE A 101 10.44 -2.57 -16.12
C ILE A 101 10.37 -1.41 -17.12
N LYS A 102 11.51 -1.05 -17.73
CA LYS A 102 11.63 -0.01 -18.75
C LYS A 102 10.74 -0.23 -19.97
N HIS A 103 10.28 -1.46 -20.20
CA HIS A 103 9.36 -1.81 -21.27
C HIS A 103 7.89 -1.83 -20.83
N LEU A 104 7.62 -1.78 -19.53
CA LEU A 104 6.27 -1.82 -18.95
C LEU A 104 5.75 -0.44 -18.56
N MET A 105 6.65 0.54 -18.42
CA MET A 105 6.33 1.88 -17.94
C MET A 105 6.98 2.96 -18.78
N GLN A 106 6.30 4.09 -18.92
CA GLN A 106 6.88 5.31 -19.47
C GLN A 106 7.79 5.97 -18.43
N LYS A 107 8.74 6.77 -18.90
CA LYS A 107 9.58 7.59 -18.02
C LYS A 107 8.72 8.55 -17.21
N PHE A 108 9.17 8.85 -16.00
CA PHE A 108 8.48 9.80 -15.14
C PHE A 108 8.46 11.19 -15.76
N ASP A 109 7.26 11.77 -15.80
CA ASP A 109 7.01 13.13 -16.25
C ASP A 109 6.43 13.95 -15.09
N SER A 110 7.25 14.84 -14.55
CA SER A 110 6.90 15.68 -13.39
C SER A 110 5.83 16.73 -13.69
N GLN A 111 5.53 17.01 -14.97
CA GLN A 111 4.50 17.99 -15.34
C GLN A 111 3.11 17.38 -15.36
N ASN A 112 3.01 16.10 -15.76
CA ASN A 112 1.72 15.45 -16.00
C ASN A 112 1.41 14.35 -14.97
N THR A 113 2.41 13.83 -14.26
CA THR A 113 2.24 12.71 -13.35
C THR A 113 2.71 13.08 -11.94
N GLU A 114 1.85 12.83 -10.95
CA GLU A 114 2.24 12.98 -9.56
C GLU A 114 3.19 11.85 -9.16
N ILE A 115 4.28 12.19 -8.46
CA ILE A 115 5.30 11.22 -8.08
C ILE A 115 4.73 10.07 -7.23
N SER A 116 3.75 10.32 -6.36
CA SER A 116 3.16 9.29 -5.50
C SER A 116 2.46 8.21 -6.32
N LEU A 117 1.59 8.62 -7.25
CA LEU A 117 0.87 7.73 -8.17
C LEU A 117 1.84 6.97 -9.09
N TYR A 118 2.90 7.65 -9.53
CA TYR A 118 3.94 7.02 -10.36
C TYR A 118 4.68 5.91 -9.60
N LEU A 119 5.06 6.17 -8.35
CA LEU A 119 5.73 5.19 -7.49
C LEU A 119 4.80 4.02 -7.17
N THR A 120 3.53 4.25 -6.84
CA THR A 120 2.54 3.17 -6.64
C THR A 120 2.36 2.32 -7.89
N LEU A 121 2.32 2.93 -9.08
CA LEU A 121 2.29 2.19 -10.35
C LEU A 121 3.56 1.36 -10.55
N PHE A 122 4.73 1.94 -10.24
CA PHE A 122 6.02 1.25 -10.31
C PHE A 122 6.06 0.03 -9.40
N GLU A 123 5.71 0.16 -8.11
CA GLU A 123 5.72 -0.95 -7.15
C GLU A 123 4.77 -2.07 -7.58
N ARG A 124 3.60 -1.72 -8.11
CA ARG A 124 2.65 -2.69 -8.64
C ARG A 124 3.21 -3.45 -9.84
N GLN A 125 3.88 -2.75 -10.77
CA GLN A 125 4.47 -3.37 -11.94
C GLN A 125 5.70 -4.21 -11.60
N ALA A 126 6.55 -3.75 -10.68
CA ALA A 126 7.70 -4.49 -10.20
C ALA A 126 7.28 -5.82 -9.56
N ARG A 127 6.28 -5.78 -8.67
CA ARG A 127 5.68 -6.98 -8.07
C ARG A 127 5.06 -7.91 -9.13
N ALA A 128 4.28 -7.37 -10.07
CA ALA A 128 3.66 -8.17 -11.13
C ALA A 128 4.69 -8.79 -12.09
N ALA A 129 5.84 -8.14 -12.28
CA ALA A 129 6.95 -8.65 -13.07
C ALA A 129 7.83 -9.65 -12.31
N GLY A 130 7.64 -9.80 -10.98
CA GLY A 130 8.46 -10.66 -10.14
C GLY A 130 9.89 -10.14 -9.98
N ILE A 131 10.05 -8.82 -9.93
CA ILE A 131 11.33 -8.16 -9.70
C ILE A 131 11.57 -8.12 -8.19
N GLU A 132 12.70 -8.67 -7.75
CA GLU A 132 13.13 -8.67 -6.35
C GLU A 132 13.37 -7.23 -5.87
N GLU A 133 13.06 -6.94 -4.60
CA GLU A 133 13.10 -5.57 -4.05
C GLU A 133 14.50 -4.94 -4.12
N GLU A 134 15.56 -5.75 -4.03
CA GLU A 134 16.96 -5.32 -4.19
C GLU A 134 17.23 -4.69 -5.57
N GLU A 135 16.43 -5.06 -6.56
CA GLU A 135 16.58 -4.53 -7.92
C GLU A 135 15.70 -3.29 -8.16
N TRP A 136 14.74 -2.98 -7.29
CA TRP A 136 13.75 -1.92 -7.53
C TRP A 136 14.40 -0.56 -7.74
N VAL A 137 15.41 -0.21 -6.95
CA VAL A 137 16.10 1.08 -7.10
C VAL A 137 16.78 1.20 -8.46
N SER A 138 17.47 0.14 -8.91
CA SER A 138 18.13 0.11 -10.23
C SER A 138 17.13 0.29 -11.37
N GLN A 139 15.97 -0.36 -11.24
CA GLN A 139 14.88 -0.28 -12.20
C GLN A 139 14.25 1.12 -12.22
N LEU A 140 14.01 1.71 -11.04
CA LEU A 140 13.43 3.04 -10.90
C LEU A 140 14.36 4.13 -11.48
N ILE A 141 15.67 4.06 -11.23
CA ILE A 141 16.63 5.04 -11.78
C ILE A 141 16.54 5.11 -13.31
N SER A 142 16.34 3.98 -13.99
CA SER A 142 16.23 3.93 -15.45
C SER A 142 15.00 4.66 -16.01
N LEU A 143 13.99 4.88 -15.16
CA LEU A 143 12.72 5.51 -15.48
C LEU A 143 12.66 7.00 -15.09
N LEU A 144 13.57 7.47 -14.25
CA LEU A 144 13.58 8.86 -13.78
C LEU A 144 14.39 9.79 -14.69
N PRO A 145 13.97 11.05 -14.84
CA PRO A 145 14.82 12.14 -15.31
C PRO A 145 16.14 12.24 -14.52
N LEU A 146 17.20 12.69 -15.18
CA LEU A 146 18.56 12.72 -14.62
C LEU A 146 18.66 13.56 -13.34
N ASP A 147 17.97 14.69 -13.29
CA ASP A 147 17.94 15.59 -12.13
C ASP A 147 17.29 14.97 -10.90
N LEU A 148 16.34 14.05 -11.08
CA LEU A 148 15.74 13.28 -9.98
C LEU A 148 16.62 12.08 -9.60
N ALA A 149 17.24 11.42 -10.57
CA ALA A 149 18.22 10.36 -10.31
C ALA A 149 19.42 10.87 -9.48
N GLN A 150 19.79 12.14 -9.64
CA GLN A 150 20.83 12.78 -8.82
C GLN A 150 20.49 12.91 -7.34
N ILE A 151 19.21 12.86 -6.96
CA ILE A 151 18.81 12.82 -5.54
C ILE A 151 19.27 11.50 -4.94
N ILE A 152 19.13 10.42 -5.71
CA ILE A 152 19.50 9.06 -5.31
C ILE A 152 21.04 8.97 -5.19
N ILE A 153 21.79 9.55 -6.12
CA ILE A 153 23.27 9.53 -6.12
C ILE A 153 23.89 10.31 -4.93
N LYS A 154 23.15 11.27 -4.36
CA LYS A 154 23.64 12.07 -3.22
C LYS A 154 23.47 11.38 -1.87
N GLU A 155 22.67 10.32 -1.82
CA GLU A 155 22.51 9.48 -0.62
C GLU A 155 23.68 8.50 -0.49
N SER A 156 23.93 7.97 0.72
CA SER A 156 24.98 6.96 0.90
C SER A 156 24.64 5.66 0.15
N GLU A 157 25.64 4.87 -0.23
CA GLU A 157 25.39 3.60 -0.92
C GLU A 157 24.48 2.66 -0.10
N GLU A 158 24.57 2.68 1.23
CA GLU A 158 23.69 1.91 2.12
C GLU A 158 22.24 2.40 2.04
N GLN A 159 22.02 3.72 1.96
CA GLN A 159 20.68 4.30 1.84
C GLN A 159 20.09 4.05 0.44
N MET A 160 20.92 4.04 -0.61
CA MET A 160 20.50 3.77 -1.99
C MET A 160 20.08 2.31 -2.24
N ARG A 161 20.54 1.35 -1.42
CA ARG A 161 20.14 -0.06 -1.55
C ARG A 161 18.70 -0.31 -1.11
N GLU A 162 18.17 0.56 -0.25
CA GLU A 162 16.85 0.42 0.35
C GLU A 162 15.83 1.27 -0.43
N TYR A 163 14.90 0.61 -1.13
CA TYR A 163 13.86 1.28 -1.91
C TYR A 163 13.06 2.27 -1.05
N THR A 164 12.79 1.92 0.21
CA THR A 164 12.04 2.76 1.14
C THR A 164 12.68 4.15 1.33
N ASN A 165 14.01 4.20 1.41
CA ASN A 165 14.74 5.46 1.57
C ASN A 165 14.69 6.31 0.28
N VAL A 166 14.85 5.65 -0.88
CA VAL A 166 14.75 6.31 -2.19
C VAL A 166 13.35 6.87 -2.42
N LYS A 167 12.31 6.09 -2.13
CA LYS A 167 10.90 6.51 -2.16
C LYS A 167 10.70 7.74 -1.29
N LYS A 168 11.18 7.72 -0.04
CA LYS A 168 11.09 8.86 0.88
C LYS A 168 11.79 10.12 0.32
N GLY A 169 13.03 10.01 -0.15
CA GLY A 169 13.77 11.14 -0.71
C GLY A 169 13.09 11.76 -1.95
N LEU A 170 12.50 10.92 -2.80
CA LEU A 170 11.70 11.40 -3.94
C LEU A 170 10.42 12.10 -3.45
N LEU A 171 9.67 11.52 -2.53
CA LEU A 171 8.46 12.16 -1.98
C LEU A 171 8.79 13.51 -1.33
N ASP A 172 9.87 13.59 -0.55
CA ASP A 172 10.33 14.82 0.10
C ASP A 172 10.69 15.91 -0.91
N ARG A 173 11.34 15.56 -2.03
CA ARG A 173 11.63 16.50 -3.13
C ARG A 173 10.37 17.15 -3.69
N PHE A 174 9.29 16.39 -3.81
CA PHE A 174 7.99 16.87 -4.30
C PHE A 174 7.09 17.38 -3.17
N LYS A 175 7.61 17.52 -1.94
CA LYS A 175 6.89 17.96 -0.75
C LYS A 175 5.67 17.09 -0.42
N MET A 176 5.70 15.80 -0.79
CA MET A 176 4.65 14.83 -0.49
C MET A 176 4.81 14.29 0.94
N ARG A 177 4.55 15.16 1.92
CA ARG A 177 4.57 14.83 3.36
C ARG A 177 3.24 14.21 3.79
N PRO A 178 3.16 13.57 4.98
CA PRO A 178 1.91 12.98 5.47
C PRO A 178 0.74 13.98 5.47
N GLU A 179 0.98 15.23 5.84
CA GLU A 179 -0.05 16.28 5.83
C GLU A 179 -0.50 16.67 4.41
N THR A 180 0.40 16.57 3.42
CA THR A 180 0.06 16.80 2.01
C THR A 180 -0.82 15.67 1.48
N PHE A 181 -0.49 14.43 1.82
CA PHE A 181 -1.32 13.26 1.52
C PHE A 181 -2.70 13.37 2.17
N ARG A 182 -2.78 13.71 3.45
CA ARG A 182 -4.05 14.00 4.15
C ARG A 182 -4.87 15.07 3.43
N THR A 183 -4.25 16.19 3.09
CA THR A 183 -4.93 17.30 2.41
C THR A 183 -5.49 16.84 1.07
N LYS A 184 -4.69 16.11 0.28
CA LYS A 184 -5.13 15.51 -0.98
C LYS A 184 -6.27 14.51 -0.75
N PHE A 185 -6.14 13.56 0.17
CA PHE A 185 -7.19 12.60 0.48
C PHE A 185 -8.54 13.27 0.81
N THR A 186 -8.50 14.41 1.49
CA THR A 186 -9.71 15.06 2.02
C THR A 186 -10.33 16.09 1.07
N GLN A 187 -9.51 16.73 0.24
CA GLN A 187 -9.94 17.82 -0.64
C GLN A 187 -9.99 17.40 -2.11
N HIS A 188 -9.41 16.26 -2.48
CA HIS A 188 -9.37 15.81 -3.86
C HIS A 188 -10.77 15.50 -4.38
N GLN A 189 -11.04 16.00 -5.58
CA GLN A 189 -12.34 15.89 -6.24
C GLN A 189 -12.16 15.25 -7.60
N ARG A 190 -13.18 14.53 -8.05
CA ARG A 190 -13.19 13.95 -9.39
C ARG A 190 -13.10 15.06 -10.44
N LYS A 191 -12.14 14.95 -11.34
CA LYS A 191 -12.06 15.83 -12.51
C LYS A 191 -13.24 15.58 -13.45
N GLN A 192 -13.69 16.63 -14.14
CA GLN A 192 -14.71 16.49 -15.17
C GLN A 192 -14.22 15.54 -16.28
N GLY A 193 -15.02 14.51 -16.57
CA GLY A 193 -14.67 13.48 -17.56
C GLY A 193 -13.80 12.31 -17.05
N ALA A 194 -13.28 12.36 -15.82
CA ALA A 194 -12.53 11.23 -15.23
C ALA A 194 -13.47 10.13 -14.71
N LEU A 195 -12.99 8.88 -14.69
CA LEU A 195 -13.78 7.75 -14.21
C LEU A 195 -13.79 7.70 -12.67
N TRP A 196 -14.87 7.19 -12.08
CA TRP A 196 -14.96 7.03 -10.62
C TRP A 196 -13.89 6.09 -10.06
N LYS A 197 -13.54 5.03 -10.81
CA LYS A 197 -12.46 4.12 -10.43
C LYS A 197 -11.10 4.81 -10.31
N ASP A 198 -10.86 5.86 -11.11
CA ASP A 198 -9.61 6.62 -11.07
C ASP A 198 -9.57 7.45 -9.77
N LEU A 199 -10.69 8.07 -9.39
CA LEU A 199 -10.82 8.76 -8.10
C LEU A 199 -10.59 7.82 -6.92
N VAL A 200 -11.19 6.62 -6.93
CA VAL A 200 -11.01 5.63 -5.86
C VAL A 200 -9.53 5.26 -5.72
N PHE A 201 -8.86 4.99 -6.84
CA PHE A 201 -7.44 4.67 -6.85
C PHE A 201 -6.58 5.84 -6.32
N GLU A 202 -6.86 7.07 -6.75
CA GLU A 202 -6.17 8.26 -6.26
C GLU A 202 -6.37 8.46 -4.75
N LEU A 203 -7.60 8.29 -4.25
CA LEU A 203 -7.91 8.39 -2.82
C LEU A 203 -7.22 7.30 -2.01
N GLN A 204 -7.18 6.06 -2.49
CA GLN A 204 -6.42 4.97 -1.86
C GLN A 204 -4.95 5.33 -1.76
N ASN A 205 -4.32 5.75 -2.86
CA ASN A 205 -2.93 6.18 -2.87
C ASN A 205 -2.66 7.33 -1.87
N TYR A 206 -3.57 8.29 -1.75
CA TYR A 206 -3.41 9.38 -0.79
C TYR A 206 -3.59 8.94 0.65
N PHE A 207 -4.52 8.02 0.90
CA PHE A 207 -4.72 7.46 2.22
C PHE A 207 -3.52 6.61 2.65
N ASP A 208 -3.03 5.73 1.78
CA ASP A 208 -1.89 4.87 2.03
C ASP A 208 -0.63 5.70 2.32
N GLY A 209 -0.34 6.71 1.48
CA GLY A 209 0.77 7.64 1.72
C GLY A 209 0.65 8.41 3.04
N TRP A 210 -0.57 8.73 3.49
CA TRP A 210 -0.80 9.39 4.77
C TRP A 210 -0.52 8.45 5.96
N ILE A 211 -1.05 7.23 5.93
CA ILE A 211 -0.91 6.28 7.04
C ILE A 211 0.50 5.67 7.12
N GLU A 212 1.14 5.41 5.96
CA GLU A 212 2.54 4.96 5.88
C GLU A 212 3.46 6.04 6.45
N GLY A 213 3.25 7.30 6.04
CA GLY A 213 4.06 8.43 6.48
C GLY A 213 3.95 8.74 7.99
N LEU A 214 2.85 8.33 8.64
CA LEU A 214 2.66 8.40 10.10
C LEU A 214 2.96 7.08 10.83
N ASN A 215 3.46 6.07 10.11
CA ASN A 215 3.79 4.76 10.65
C ASN A 215 2.61 4.11 11.42
N VAL A 216 1.40 4.22 10.86
CA VAL A 216 0.19 3.61 11.40
C VAL A 216 0.15 2.15 10.94
N ARG A 217 0.42 1.22 11.87
CA ARG A 217 0.58 -0.21 11.58
C ARG A 217 -0.60 -1.09 12.00
N ASP A 218 -1.57 -0.53 12.70
CA ASP A 218 -2.68 -1.28 13.27
C ASP A 218 -3.98 -0.48 13.30
N PHE A 219 -5.09 -1.21 13.43
CA PHE A 219 -6.44 -0.62 13.42
C PHE A 219 -6.68 0.35 14.58
N LYS A 220 -6.03 0.14 15.73
CA LYS A 220 -6.18 1.01 16.90
C LYS A 220 -5.58 2.39 16.60
N ARG A 221 -4.34 2.43 16.10
CA ARG A 221 -3.67 3.66 15.65
C ARG A 221 -4.41 4.34 14.52
N LEU A 222 -5.00 3.57 13.60
CA LEU A 222 -5.85 4.15 12.55
C LEU A 222 -7.08 4.84 13.14
N LYS A 223 -7.78 4.20 14.07
CA LYS A 223 -8.93 4.81 14.76
C LYS A 223 -8.53 6.08 15.51
N GLU A 224 -7.41 6.06 16.22
CA GLU A 224 -6.86 7.23 16.92
C GLU A 224 -6.54 8.36 15.93
N LEU A 225 -5.90 8.06 14.80
CA LEU A 225 -5.62 9.02 13.73
C LEU A 225 -6.91 9.63 13.17
N MET A 226 -7.93 8.82 12.88
CA MET A 226 -9.21 9.31 12.35
C MET A 226 -9.91 10.24 13.35
N ILE A 227 -9.89 9.91 14.65
CA ILE A 227 -10.45 10.77 15.70
C ILE A 227 -9.64 12.08 15.79
N ALA A 228 -8.32 12.00 15.83
CA ALA A 228 -7.45 13.17 15.90
C ALA A 228 -7.64 14.10 14.69
N ASP A 229 -7.73 13.54 13.48
CA ASP A 229 -8.03 14.28 12.25
C ASP A 229 -9.36 15.04 12.35
N GLN A 230 -10.39 14.36 12.83
CA GLN A 230 -11.73 14.94 13.00
C GLN A 230 -11.77 16.02 14.09
N LEU A 231 -11.02 15.85 15.17
CA LEU A 231 -10.89 16.87 16.21
C LEU A 231 -10.15 18.09 15.65
N LYS A 232 -9.01 17.91 14.98
CA LYS A 232 -8.24 19.01 14.38
C LYS A 232 -9.08 19.91 13.47
N ARG A 233 -10.10 19.37 12.78
CA ARG A 233 -11.01 20.19 11.95
C ARG A 233 -11.99 21.05 12.73
N ARG A 234 -12.36 20.64 13.94
CA ARG A 234 -13.38 21.28 14.79
C ARG A 234 -12.77 22.24 15.82
N VAL A 235 -11.46 22.19 16.03
CA VAL A 235 -10.78 23.06 16.99
C VAL A 235 -10.47 24.42 16.32
N PRO A 236 -10.61 25.54 17.05
CA PRO A 236 -10.22 26.88 16.57
C PRO A 236 -8.76 26.93 16.10
N ASN A 237 -8.46 27.85 15.17
CA ASN A 237 -7.15 27.94 14.55
C ASN A 237 -6.02 28.22 15.56
N GLU A 238 -6.30 28.90 16.68
CA GLU A 238 -5.31 29.21 17.70
C GLU A 238 -4.73 27.95 18.38
N VAL A 239 -5.46 26.83 18.35
CA VAL A 239 -5.00 25.56 18.94
C VAL A 239 -4.37 24.65 17.88
N LYS A 240 -4.70 24.82 16.59
CA LYS A 240 -4.17 23.99 15.50
C LYS A 240 -2.65 24.10 15.35
N ASP A 241 -2.11 25.29 15.57
CA ASP A 241 -0.66 25.56 15.45
C ASP A 241 0.14 24.79 16.52
N HIS A 242 -0.46 24.47 17.68
CA HIS A 242 0.17 23.66 18.73
C HIS A 242 0.16 22.14 18.45
N PHE A 243 -0.58 21.68 17.44
CA PHE A 243 -0.63 20.25 17.05
C PHE A 243 0.34 19.87 15.93
N LEU A 244 1.14 20.82 15.43
CA LEU A 244 2.06 20.65 14.30
C LEU A 244 3.53 20.49 14.72
N ASP A 245 3.83 20.57 16.03
CA ASP A 245 5.20 20.59 16.57
C ASP A 245 5.67 19.27 17.24
N GLU A 246 5.01 18.13 17.00
CA GLU A 246 5.52 16.79 17.39
C GLU A 246 5.37 15.72 16.30
#